data_AF-A0A831NUB9-F1
#
_entry.id   AF-A0A831NUB9-F1
#
_cell.length_a   1.000
_cell.length_b   1.000
_cell.length_c   1.000
_cell.angle_alpha   90.00
_cell.angle_beta   90.00
_cell.angle_gamma   90.00
#
_symmetry.space_group_name_H-M   'P 1'
#
loop_
_entity.id
_entity.type
_entity.pdbx_description
1 polymer ?
#
loop_
_entity_poly.entity_id
_entity_poly.type
_entity_poly.pdbx_seq_one_letter_code
_entity_poly.pdbx_strand_id
1 'polypeptide(L)'
;LIANIWVQKGETDAARDAPERKFHVSDLIRAYARNIPGGVGQLFSHVLALGLGDIPGSVLRNYALEDKEPIYLDRQPLREMGFEPVEACIFSKEMLSRRRVIQHDPDALAMSIRTLWNLNAHGLLAPNPRGTTIPGPGETSPLVRDDLALPCQRYHSIRAWLRGLTWQQVTGRAGLTQSLPGDERLRLFERVAEVIWHHHDILLQHLQFVQGIILVDSARWRRCQQWDNVFSFYDPLNGCITIRRDQLENHGHFEMAFLVALGESLLGNYAREKRMADVHAEGESIGRVFRLTLREPRDCNSFLVGDELKTYLQLARMRVSQNNPLLYTRLVNGEEGFTPPGLLFGLFYAWYLDNRFAGHIEYKMSILRDKVSDLIPEQVRIVGRRNGLTRFFRETVFRHRLKP
;
A
#
# COMPACT_ATOMS: atom_id res chain seq x y z
N LEU A 1 -25.89 -8.41 1.85
CA LEU A 1 -24.51 -8.74 2.27
C LEU A 1 -24.50 -10.14 2.88
N ILE A 2 -23.45 -10.94 2.67
CA ILE A 2 -23.23 -12.19 3.39
C ILE A 2 -22.08 -11.94 4.36
N ALA A 3 -22.29 -12.18 5.65
CA ALA A 3 -21.27 -11.98 6.68
C ALA A 3 -20.28 -13.14 6.68
N ASN A 4 -18.99 -12.82 6.87
CA ASN A 4 -17.96 -13.83 7.12
C ASN A 4 -18.28 -14.64 8.39
N ILE A 5 -17.88 -15.90 8.42
CA ILE A 5 -18.10 -16.80 9.56
C ILE A 5 -17.08 -16.52 10.67
N TRP A 6 -15.83 -16.25 10.31
CA TRP A 6 -14.69 -16.14 11.21
C TRP A 6 -14.06 -14.74 11.14
N VAL A 7 -13.54 -14.28 12.27
CA VAL A 7 -12.59 -13.17 12.35
C VAL A 7 -11.29 -13.58 11.65
N GLN A 8 -10.77 -12.71 10.79
CA GLN A 8 -9.49 -12.92 10.11
C GLN A 8 -8.44 -11.98 10.72
N LYS A 9 -7.39 -12.59 11.27
CA LYS A 9 -6.29 -11.86 11.92
C LYS A 9 -5.63 -10.89 10.94
N GLY A 10 -5.57 -9.61 11.30
CA GLY A 10 -5.09 -8.51 10.44
C GLY A 10 -6.15 -7.85 9.56
N GLU A 11 -7.36 -8.42 9.46
CA GLU A 11 -8.47 -7.90 8.63
C GLU A 11 -9.70 -7.51 9.48
N THR A 12 -10.09 -8.34 10.46
CA THR A 12 -11.33 -8.20 11.25
C THR A 12 -11.12 -8.11 12.77
N ASP A 13 -9.90 -7.82 13.26
CA ASP A 13 -9.54 -7.82 14.70
C ASP A 13 -10.06 -6.63 15.53
N ALA A 14 -11.13 -5.96 15.10
CA ALA A 14 -11.41 -4.58 15.51
C ALA A 14 -12.63 -4.43 16.42
N ALA A 15 -12.69 -5.13 17.57
CA ALA A 15 -13.46 -4.64 18.72
C ALA A 15 -12.67 -3.49 19.41
N ARG A 16 -12.42 -2.40 18.67
CA ARG A 16 -11.47 -1.32 19.03
C ARG A 16 -11.85 -0.52 20.28
N ASP A 17 -13.09 -0.60 20.71
CA ASP A 17 -13.60 0.13 21.88
C ASP A 17 -13.71 -0.77 23.13
N ALA A 18 -13.50 -2.09 23.00
CA ALA A 18 -13.47 -3.05 24.10
C ALA A 18 -12.74 -4.34 23.67
N PRO A 19 -11.44 -4.51 23.96
CA PRO A 19 -10.66 -5.68 23.53
C PRO A 19 -11.14 -7.01 24.13
N GLU A 20 -11.96 -6.97 25.17
CA GLU A 20 -12.61 -8.16 25.75
C GLU A 20 -13.95 -8.49 25.07
N ARG A 21 -14.44 -7.63 24.18
CA ARG A 21 -15.71 -7.82 23.47
C ARG A 21 -15.47 -8.61 22.18
N LYS A 22 -16.27 -9.67 22.00
CA LYS A 22 -16.28 -10.47 20.77
C LYS A 22 -16.64 -9.64 19.54
N PHE A 23 -16.14 -10.02 18.37
CA PHE A 23 -16.42 -9.30 17.13
C PHE A 23 -17.84 -9.58 16.61
N HIS A 24 -18.60 -8.53 16.29
CA HIS A 24 -20.00 -8.67 15.84
C HIS A 24 -20.19 -8.28 14.37
N VAL A 25 -21.29 -8.74 13.77
CA VAL A 25 -21.67 -8.36 12.40
C VAL A 25 -21.86 -6.84 12.29
N SER A 26 -22.37 -6.15 13.31
CA SER A 26 -22.43 -4.69 13.28
C SER A 26 -21.07 -4.01 13.18
N ASP A 27 -20.00 -4.62 13.72
CA ASP A 27 -18.63 -4.11 13.60
C ASP A 27 -18.10 -4.25 12.17
N LEU A 28 -18.47 -5.34 11.48
CA LEU A 28 -18.22 -5.52 10.05
C LEU A 28 -18.90 -4.43 9.21
N ILE A 29 -20.17 -4.12 9.49
CA ILE A 29 -20.90 -3.05 8.80
C ILE A 29 -20.26 -1.68 9.04
N ARG A 30 -19.88 -1.36 10.28
CA ARG A 30 -19.15 -0.13 10.61
C ARG A 30 -17.80 -0.07 9.88
N ALA A 31 -17.11 -1.19 9.73
CA ALA A 31 -15.87 -1.26 8.97
C ALA A 31 -16.11 -0.95 7.48
N TYR A 32 -17.14 -1.51 6.86
CA TYR A 32 -17.50 -1.16 5.48
C TYR A 32 -17.91 0.30 5.33
N ALA A 33 -18.75 0.82 6.23
CA ALA A 33 -19.18 2.21 6.20
C ALA A 33 -18.00 3.20 6.25
N ARG A 34 -16.92 2.86 6.98
CA ARG A 34 -15.71 3.67 7.07
C ARG A 34 -14.82 3.60 5.82
N ASN A 35 -14.85 2.48 5.10
CA ASN A 35 -13.95 2.22 3.98
C ASN A 35 -14.59 2.49 2.60
N ILE A 36 -15.92 2.55 2.52
CA ILE A 36 -16.64 2.80 1.26
C ILE A 36 -17.01 4.29 1.15
N PRO A 37 -16.55 5.00 0.11
CA PRO A 37 -17.03 6.33 -0.27
C PRO A 37 -18.56 6.44 -0.29
N GLY A 38 -19.14 7.40 0.44
CA GLY A 38 -20.60 7.54 0.55
C GLY A 38 -21.27 6.57 1.54
N GLY A 39 -20.48 5.70 2.19
CA GLY A 39 -20.95 4.73 3.17
C GLY A 39 -21.58 3.49 2.53
N VAL A 40 -22.29 2.72 3.35
CA VAL A 40 -22.99 1.49 2.95
C VAL A 40 -24.48 1.72 2.64
N GLY A 41 -24.91 2.97 2.71
CA GLY A 41 -26.30 3.35 2.44
C GLY A 41 -26.70 2.96 1.04
N GLN A 42 -27.76 2.18 0.91
CA GLN A 42 -28.32 1.68 -0.36
C GLN A 42 -27.54 0.53 -1.05
N LEU A 43 -26.36 0.13 -0.57
CA LEU A 43 -25.65 -1.02 -1.16
C LEU A 43 -26.33 -2.35 -0.87
N PHE A 44 -26.89 -2.47 0.33
CA PHE A 44 -27.65 -3.63 0.76
C PHE A 44 -28.61 -3.22 1.89
N SER A 45 -29.72 -3.94 2.00
CA SER A 45 -30.70 -3.78 3.09
C SER A 45 -30.69 -4.96 4.06
N HIS A 46 -30.27 -6.14 3.60
CA HIS A 46 -30.28 -7.37 4.38
C HIS A 46 -28.86 -7.92 4.58
N VAL A 47 -28.59 -8.39 5.78
CA VAL A 47 -27.31 -9.01 6.15
C VAL A 47 -27.55 -10.47 6.50
N LEU A 48 -27.14 -11.37 5.61
CA LEU A 48 -27.22 -12.80 5.78
C LEU A 48 -26.06 -13.27 6.67
N ALA A 49 -26.39 -13.87 7.81
CA ALA A 49 -25.41 -14.41 8.74
C ALA A 49 -25.72 -15.87 9.05
N LEU A 50 -24.68 -16.62 9.39
CA LEU A 50 -24.81 -18.00 9.82
C LEU A 50 -25.40 -18.04 11.23
N GLY A 51 -26.48 -18.80 11.41
CA GLY A 51 -27.05 -19.10 12.72
C GLY A 51 -26.11 -20.02 13.52
N LEU A 52 -25.28 -19.46 14.39
CA LEU A 52 -24.33 -20.25 15.20
C LEU A 52 -25.04 -21.23 16.16
N GLY A 53 -26.33 -21.02 16.45
CA GLY A 53 -27.15 -21.92 17.26
C GLY A 53 -27.30 -23.32 16.66
N ASP A 54 -27.13 -23.46 15.35
CA ASP A 54 -27.23 -24.74 14.64
C ASP A 54 -25.89 -25.50 14.56
N ILE A 55 -24.81 -24.93 15.12
CA ILE A 55 -23.47 -25.52 15.12
C ILE A 55 -23.20 -26.23 16.46
N PRO A 56 -22.78 -27.50 16.45
CA PRO A 56 -22.40 -28.20 17.67
C PRO A 56 -21.26 -27.49 18.42
N GLY A 57 -21.40 -27.31 19.73
CA GLY A 57 -20.38 -26.64 20.56
C GLY A 57 -19.01 -27.33 20.53
N SER A 58 -18.95 -28.63 20.26
CA SER A 58 -17.70 -29.38 20.06
C SER A 58 -16.92 -28.92 18.83
N VAL A 59 -17.58 -28.44 17.78
CA VAL A 59 -16.96 -27.91 16.57
C VAL A 59 -16.42 -26.50 16.83
N LEU A 60 -17.21 -25.64 17.49
CA LEU A 60 -16.77 -24.30 17.88
C LEU A 60 -15.53 -24.34 18.79
N ARG A 61 -15.46 -25.31 19.71
CA ARG A 61 -14.28 -25.52 20.56
C ARG A 61 -13.02 -25.87 19.76
N ASN A 62 -13.14 -26.70 18.72
CA ASN A 62 -12.00 -27.05 17.87
C ASN A 62 -11.45 -25.81 17.15
N TYR A 63 -12.32 -24.94 16.65
CA TYR A 63 -11.90 -23.68 16.02
C TYR A 63 -11.30 -22.68 17.01
N ALA A 64 -11.79 -22.64 18.24
CA ALA A 64 -11.19 -21.83 19.30
C ALA A 64 -9.76 -22.28 19.64
N LEU A 65 -9.42 -23.58 19.53
CA LEU A 65 -8.05 -24.08 19.68
C LEU A 65 -7.13 -23.66 18.53
N GLU A 66 -7.68 -23.30 17.37
CA GLU A 66 -6.97 -22.77 16.21
C GLU A 66 -6.94 -21.22 16.19
N ASP A 67 -7.23 -20.57 17.32
CA ASP A 67 -7.37 -19.12 17.43
C ASP A 67 -8.39 -18.51 16.44
N LYS A 68 -9.40 -19.27 16.00
CA LYS A 68 -10.48 -18.79 15.13
C LYS A 68 -11.69 -18.40 15.96
N GLU A 69 -11.98 -17.10 16.00
CA GLU A 69 -13.17 -16.57 16.66
C GLU A 69 -14.31 -16.38 15.65
N PRO A 70 -15.55 -16.82 15.95
CA PRO A 70 -16.69 -16.59 15.06
C PRO A 70 -17.16 -15.14 15.14
N ILE A 71 -17.74 -14.64 14.03
CA ILE A 71 -18.41 -13.34 14.02
C ILE A 71 -19.84 -13.51 14.55
N TYR A 72 -20.18 -12.80 15.62
CA TYR A 72 -21.47 -12.94 16.28
C TYR A 72 -22.54 -12.02 15.67
N LEU A 73 -23.75 -12.54 15.47
CA LEU A 73 -24.86 -11.74 14.98
C LEU A 73 -25.54 -10.95 16.11
N ASP A 74 -25.48 -9.62 16.02
CA ASP A 74 -26.16 -8.69 16.92
C ASP A 74 -27.35 -7.99 16.23
N ARG A 75 -28.53 -8.59 16.39
CA ARG A 75 -29.74 -8.19 15.65
C ARG A 75 -30.19 -6.75 15.91
N GLN A 76 -30.21 -6.34 17.18
CA GLN A 76 -30.70 -5.01 17.56
C GLN A 76 -29.77 -3.89 17.05
N PRO A 77 -28.45 -3.93 17.27
CA PRO A 77 -27.53 -2.95 16.68
C PRO A 77 -27.63 -2.85 15.16
N LEU A 78 -27.80 -3.97 14.44
CA LEU A 78 -27.98 -3.95 12.98
C LEU A 78 -29.28 -3.25 12.56
N ARG A 79 -30.40 -3.54 13.25
CA ARG A 79 -31.68 -2.87 12.99
C ARG A 79 -31.63 -1.38 13.30
N GLU A 80 -30.94 -0.98 14.37
CA GLU A 80 -30.73 0.42 14.73
C GLU A 80 -29.91 1.18 13.66
N MET A 81 -29.00 0.49 12.98
CA MET A 81 -28.25 1.02 11.82
C MET A 81 -29.06 1.05 10.51
N GLY A 82 -30.26 0.45 10.50
CA GLY A 82 -31.10 0.33 9.30
C GLY A 82 -30.76 -0.87 8.41
N PHE A 83 -30.34 -2.00 9.00
CA PHE A 83 -30.16 -3.26 8.28
C PHE A 83 -31.00 -4.38 8.88
N GLU A 84 -31.60 -5.22 8.04
CA GLU A 84 -32.35 -6.38 8.51
C GLU A 84 -31.42 -7.62 8.59
N PRO A 85 -31.19 -8.18 9.79
CA PRO A 85 -30.42 -9.41 9.93
C PRO A 85 -31.25 -10.61 9.48
N VAL A 86 -30.67 -11.45 8.62
CA VAL A 86 -31.26 -12.70 8.16
C VAL A 86 -30.37 -13.85 8.61
N GLU A 87 -30.86 -14.68 9.51
CA GLU A 87 -30.20 -15.95 9.84
C GLU A 87 -30.64 -17.03 8.89
N ALA A 88 -29.67 -17.74 8.35
CA ALA A 88 -29.94 -18.87 7.48
C ALA A 88 -28.91 -19.98 7.71
N CYS A 89 -29.35 -21.21 7.48
CA CYS A 89 -28.51 -22.40 7.51
C CYS A 89 -27.70 -22.49 6.21
N ILE A 90 -26.79 -21.54 6.00
CA ILE A 90 -25.97 -21.41 4.78
C ILE A 90 -24.65 -22.17 4.87
N PHE A 91 -24.61 -23.29 5.61
CA PHE A 91 -23.41 -24.10 5.80
C PHE A 91 -23.64 -25.55 5.37
N SER A 92 -22.55 -26.22 5.00
CA SER A 92 -22.63 -27.62 4.57
C SER A 92 -22.77 -28.55 5.77
N LYS A 93 -23.95 -29.16 5.93
CA LYS A 93 -24.20 -30.18 6.96
C LYS A 93 -23.31 -31.42 6.78
N GLU A 94 -22.98 -31.75 5.54
CA GLU A 94 -22.09 -32.87 5.22
C GLU A 94 -20.65 -32.59 5.71
N MET A 95 -20.10 -31.42 5.39
CA MET A 95 -18.76 -31.03 5.87
C MET A 95 -18.71 -30.88 7.39
N LEU A 96 -19.78 -30.36 7.99
CA LEU A 96 -19.90 -30.23 9.43
C LEU A 96 -19.91 -31.59 10.13
N SER A 97 -20.67 -32.56 9.62
CA SER A 97 -20.78 -33.90 10.22
C SER A 97 -19.55 -34.77 9.97
N ARG A 98 -19.00 -34.77 8.75
CA ARG A 98 -17.90 -35.66 8.36
C ARG A 98 -16.53 -35.13 8.75
N ARG A 99 -16.32 -33.82 8.58
CA ARG A 99 -14.99 -33.18 8.73
C ARG A 99 -14.93 -32.21 9.90
N ARG A 100 -16.05 -31.94 10.58
CA ARG A 100 -16.15 -30.92 11.64
C ARG A 100 -15.72 -29.54 11.13
N VAL A 101 -15.94 -29.27 9.85
CA VAL A 101 -15.58 -28.01 9.19
C VAL A 101 -16.84 -27.18 8.94
N ILE A 102 -16.80 -25.89 9.28
CA ILE A 102 -17.84 -24.94 8.94
C ILE A 102 -17.42 -24.20 7.66
N GLN A 103 -18.17 -24.43 6.60
CA GLN A 103 -17.99 -23.77 5.30
C GLN A 103 -19.36 -23.45 4.73
N HIS A 104 -19.45 -22.34 3.99
CA HIS A 104 -20.66 -22.03 3.25
C HIS A 104 -20.99 -23.13 2.24
N ASP A 105 -22.26 -23.52 2.23
CA ASP A 105 -22.80 -24.42 1.22
C ASP A 105 -23.31 -23.58 0.03
N PRO A 106 -22.73 -23.74 -1.18
CA PRO A 106 -23.14 -22.97 -2.35
C PRO A 106 -24.63 -23.09 -2.67
N ASP A 107 -25.23 -24.27 -2.51
CA ASP A 107 -26.63 -24.51 -2.87
C ASP A 107 -27.56 -23.89 -1.81
N ALA A 108 -27.24 -24.06 -0.52
CA ALA A 108 -28.00 -23.45 0.56
C ALA A 108 -27.93 -21.91 0.52
N LEU A 109 -26.76 -21.37 0.16
CA LEU A 109 -26.56 -19.95 -0.02
C LEU A 109 -27.36 -19.42 -1.22
N ALA A 110 -27.28 -20.10 -2.37
CA ALA A 110 -28.05 -19.74 -3.56
C ALA A 110 -29.56 -19.77 -3.29
N MET A 111 -30.04 -20.79 -2.56
CA MET A 111 -31.45 -20.88 -2.15
C MET A 111 -31.88 -19.72 -1.25
N SER A 112 -31.04 -19.35 -0.28
CA SER A 112 -31.30 -18.25 0.65
C SER A 112 -31.40 -16.91 -0.11
N ILE A 113 -30.46 -16.66 -1.03
CA ILE A 113 -30.46 -15.46 -1.89
C ILE A 113 -31.69 -15.44 -2.79
N ARG A 114 -32.01 -16.56 -3.46
CA ARG A 114 -33.20 -16.68 -4.31
C ARG A 114 -34.49 -16.43 -3.54
N THR A 115 -34.57 -16.91 -2.31
CA THR A 115 -35.72 -16.70 -1.43
C THR A 115 -35.88 -15.22 -1.10
N LEU A 116 -34.80 -14.57 -0.63
CA LEU A 116 -34.81 -13.13 -0.35
C LEU A 116 -35.15 -12.31 -1.61
N TRP A 117 -34.63 -12.70 -2.77
CA TRP A 117 -34.95 -12.04 -4.03
C TRP A 117 -36.44 -12.13 -4.37
N ASN A 118 -37.04 -13.32 -4.28
CA ASN A 118 -38.46 -13.51 -4.55
C ASN A 118 -39.33 -12.74 -3.55
N LEU A 119 -39.01 -12.79 -2.25
CA LEU A 119 -39.72 -12.01 -1.23
C LEU A 119 -39.64 -10.50 -1.52
N ASN A 120 -38.48 -10.02 -1.95
CA ASN A 120 -38.31 -8.62 -2.35
C ASN A 120 -39.14 -8.27 -3.59
N ALA A 121 -39.12 -9.12 -4.63
CA ALA A 121 -39.84 -8.90 -5.88
C ALA A 121 -41.37 -8.85 -5.69
N HIS A 122 -41.88 -9.54 -4.67
CA HIS A 122 -43.30 -9.53 -4.31
C HIS A 122 -43.65 -8.51 -3.21
N GLY A 123 -42.71 -7.64 -2.80
CA GLY A 123 -42.94 -6.62 -1.77
C GLY A 123 -43.23 -7.19 -0.37
N LEU A 124 -42.81 -8.43 -0.12
CA LEU A 124 -43.04 -9.15 1.15
C LEU A 124 -41.91 -8.92 2.17
N LEU A 125 -40.80 -8.29 1.74
CA LEU A 125 -39.79 -7.79 2.67
C LEU A 125 -40.21 -6.40 3.13
N ALA A 126 -40.13 -6.15 4.44
CA ALA A 126 -40.41 -4.84 4.99
C ALA A 126 -39.54 -3.77 4.30
N PRO A 127 -40.13 -2.68 3.77
CA PRO A 127 -39.34 -1.58 3.26
C PRO A 127 -38.53 -1.01 4.41
N ASN A 128 -37.24 -0.78 4.17
CA ASN A 128 -36.31 -0.34 5.21
C ASN A 128 -36.80 1.01 5.78
N PRO A 129 -37.32 1.08 7.02
CA PRO A 129 -38.10 2.23 7.47
C PRO A 129 -37.24 3.46 7.78
N ARG A 130 -35.91 3.32 7.73
CA ARG A 130 -34.95 4.39 7.98
C ARG A 130 -33.84 4.27 6.94
N GLY A 131 -33.61 5.34 6.19
CA GLY A 131 -32.36 5.49 5.45
C GLY A 131 -31.19 5.22 6.40
N THR A 132 -30.17 4.52 5.93
CA THR A 132 -29.01 4.15 6.74
C THR A 132 -28.45 5.38 7.46
N THR A 133 -28.42 5.33 8.79
CA THR A 133 -28.00 6.46 9.64
C THR A 133 -26.51 6.45 9.93
N ILE A 134 -25.75 5.46 9.44
CA ILE A 134 -24.31 5.43 9.62
C ILE A 134 -23.71 6.53 8.74
N PRO A 135 -23.15 7.61 9.32
CA PRO A 135 -22.44 8.60 8.53
C PRO A 135 -21.23 7.89 7.93
N GLY A 136 -21.19 7.76 6.61
CA GLY A 136 -19.91 7.52 5.94
C GLY A 136 -18.97 8.70 6.23
N PRO A 137 -17.64 8.54 6.08
CA PRO A 137 -16.80 9.71 5.85
C PRO A 137 -17.46 10.48 4.69
N GLY A 138 -17.75 11.76 4.91
CA GLY A 138 -18.60 12.58 4.02
C GLY A 138 -18.25 12.38 2.55
N GLU A 139 -19.26 12.50 1.67
CA GLU A 139 -19.19 12.24 0.22
C GLU A 139 -17.79 12.46 -0.33
N THR A 140 -17.01 11.38 -0.46
CA THR A 140 -15.74 11.45 -1.15
C THR A 140 -16.10 11.42 -2.62
N SER A 141 -16.13 12.60 -3.24
CA SER A 141 -16.16 12.73 -4.70
C SER A 141 -15.17 11.71 -5.27
N PRO A 142 -15.59 10.86 -6.22
CA PRO A 142 -14.68 9.89 -6.80
C PRO A 142 -13.46 10.65 -7.32
N LEU A 143 -12.28 10.21 -6.87
CA LEU A 143 -11.02 10.76 -7.35
C LEU A 143 -10.93 10.41 -8.83
N VAL A 144 -11.15 11.38 -9.70
CA VAL A 144 -11.05 11.20 -11.14
C VAL A 144 -9.70 11.74 -11.58
N ARG A 145 -8.97 10.95 -12.36
CA ARG A 145 -7.80 11.42 -13.07
C ARG A 145 -8.27 12.01 -14.40
N ASP A 146 -7.93 13.27 -14.65
CA ASP A 146 -8.35 13.99 -15.87
C ASP A 146 -7.68 13.44 -17.15
N ASP A 147 -6.61 12.66 -17.02
CA ASP A 147 -5.73 12.21 -18.12
C ASP A 147 -5.71 10.67 -18.25
N LEU A 148 -6.89 10.08 -18.49
CA LEU A 148 -7.01 8.64 -18.74
C LEU A 148 -6.91 8.36 -20.25
N ALA A 149 -5.68 8.07 -20.71
CA ALA A 149 -5.47 7.48 -22.03
C ALA A 149 -6.26 6.16 -22.16
N LEU A 150 -6.75 5.86 -23.37
CA LEU A 150 -7.41 4.58 -23.64
C LEU A 150 -6.47 3.41 -23.29
N PRO A 151 -6.96 2.29 -22.73
CA PRO A 151 -6.13 1.18 -22.30
C PRO A 151 -5.14 0.68 -23.38
N CYS A 152 -5.61 0.57 -24.63
CA CYS A 152 -4.77 0.15 -25.76
C CYS A 152 -3.66 1.17 -26.09
N GLN A 153 -3.97 2.46 -26.04
CA GLN A 153 -2.99 3.53 -26.27
C GLN A 153 -1.94 3.56 -25.16
N ARG A 154 -2.38 3.42 -23.89
CA ARG A 154 -1.47 3.31 -22.74
C ARG A 154 -0.52 2.12 -22.90
N TYR A 155 -1.05 0.94 -23.21
CA TYR A 155 -0.23 -0.26 -23.39
C TYR A 155 0.78 -0.10 -24.54
N HIS A 156 0.36 0.48 -25.67
CA HIS A 156 1.27 0.81 -26.76
C HIS A 156 2.37 1.79 -26.34
N SER A 157 2.04 2.84 -25.58
CA SER A 157 3.03 3.80 -25.07
C SER A 157 4.04 3.14 -24.13
N ILE A 158 3.59 2.24 -23.24
CA ILE A 158 4.49 1.47 -22.36
C ILE A 158 5.45 0.63 -23.20
N ARG A 159 4.95 -0.12 -24.18
CA ARG A 159 5.80 -0.96 -25.05
C ARG A 159 6.74 -0.13 -25.92
N ALA A 160 6.31 1.04 -26.41
CA ALA A 160 7.15 1.95 -27.17
C ALA A 160 8.30 2.49 -26.32
N TRP A 161 8.03 2.92 -25.09
CA TRP A 161 9.06 3.33 -24.13
C TRP A 161 10.05 2.20 -23.84
N LEU A 162 9.56 0.98 -23.54
CA LEU A 162 10.42 -0.18 -23.29
C LEU A 162 11.36 -0.53 -24.45
N ARG A 163 10.91 -0.34 -25.70
CA ARG A 163 11.76 -0.56 -26.89
C ARG A 163 12.92 0.43 -26.97
N GLY A 164 12.73 1.64 -26.45
CA GLY A 164 13.76 2.68 -26.38
C GLY A 164 14.78 2.50 -25.26
N LEU A 165 14.53 1.59 -24.30
CA LEU A 165 15.45 1.36 -23.20
C LEU A 165 16.71 0.61 -23.62
N THR A 166 17.81 0.94 -22.96
CA THR A 166 19.03 0.12 -22.95
C THR A 166 18.88 -1.04 -21.95
N TRP A 167 19.33 -2.23 -22.35
CA TRP A 167 19.21 -3.47 -21.57
C TRP A 167 20.60 -4.06 -21.35
N GLN A 168 21.11 -3.95 -20.14
CA GLN A 168 22.49 -4.27 -19.83
C GLN A 168 22.61 -5.25 -18.66
N GLN A 169 23.77 -5.88 -18.57
CA GLN A 169 24.16 -6.70 -17.43
C GLN A 169 25.63 -6.49 -17.09
N VAL A 170 25.94 -6.64 -15.81
CA VAL A 170 27.31 -6.63 -15.28
C VAL A 170 27.61 -8.04 -14.78
N THR A 171 28.43 -8.78 -15.55
CA THR A 171 28.76 -10.18 -15.28
C THR A 171 30.27 -10.43 -15.25
N GLY A 172 30.68 -11.51 -14.57
CA GLY A 172 32.05 -12.04 -14.63
C GLY A 172 33.10 -11.34 -13.75
N ARG A 173 34.33 -11.88 -13.75
CA ARG A 173 35.45 -11.43 -12.91
C ARG A 173 36.04 -10.06 -13.29
N ALA A 174 35.75 -9.55 -14.49
CA ALA A 174 36.17 -8.22 -14.91
C ALA A 174 35.13 -7.12 -14.63
N GLY A 175 33.86 -7.48 -14.35
CA GLY A 175 32.79 -6.49 -14.10
C GLY A 175 32.44 -5.63 -15.31
N LEU A 176 32.59 -6.19 -16.52
CA LEU A 176 32.29 -5.50 -17.76
C LEU A 176 30.77 -5.36 -17.91
N THR A 177 30.34 -4.17 -18.32
CA THR A 177 28.95 -3.92 -18.69
C THR A 177 28.77 -4.37 -20.13
N GLN A 178 27.82 -5.27 -20.36
CA GLN A 178 27.50 -5.80 -21.68
C GLN A 178 26.00 -5.79 -21.92
N SER A 179 25.59 -5.91 -23.18
CA SER A 179 24.17 -6.02 -23.52
C SER A 179 23.57 -7.31 -22.97
N LEU A 180 22.31 -7.25 -22.55
CA LEU A 180 21.57 -8.41 -22.07
C LEU A 180 21.24 -9.35 -23.25
N PRO A 181 21.36 -10.69 -23.10
CA PRO A 181 21.06 -11.64 -24.17
C PRO A 181 19.62 -11.53 -24.65
N GLY A 182 19.35 -11.83 -25.92
CA GLY A 182 18.04 -11.62 -26.56
C GLY A 182 16.85 -12.23 -25.81
N ASP A 183 16.97 -13.50 -25.41
CA ASP A 183 15.89 -14.21 -24.70
C ASP A 183 15.64 -13.65 -23.29
N GLU A 184 16.70 -13.34 -22.56
CA GLU A 184 16.60 -12.77 -21.21
C GLU A 184 16.04 -11.34 -21.26
N ARG A 185 16.47 -10.57 -22.26
CA ARG A 185 15.91 -9.24 -22.56
C ARG A 185 14.42 -9.32 -22.86
N LEU A 186 13.98 -10.26 -23.70
CA LEU A 186 12.56 -10.40 -24.04
C LEU A 186 11.71 -10.77 -22.80
N ARG A 187 12.20 -11.70 -21.96
CA ARG A 187 11.52 -12.05 -20.70
C ARG A 187 11.42 -10.85 -19.76
N LEU A 188 12.51 -10.10 -19.59
CA LEU A 188 12.52 -8.93 -18.74
C LEU A 188 11.63 -7.81 -19.30
N PHE A 189 11.64 -7.62 -20.62
CA PHE A 189 10.76 -6.68 -21.32
C PHE A 189 9.29 -6.95 -20.98
N GLU A 190 8.82 -8.19 -21.16
CA GLU A 190 7.42 -8.54 -20.89
C GLU A 190 7.08 -8.39 -19.40
N ARG A 191 8.00 -8.77 -18.51
CA ARG A 191 7.79 -8.62 -17.06
C ARG A 191 7.68 -7.16 -16.62
N VAL A 192 8.52 -6.27 -17.15
CA VAL A 192 8.40 -4.83 -16.84
C VAL A 192 7.10 -4.26 -17.42
N ALA A 193 6.72 -4.68 -18.63
CA ALA A 193 5.45 -4.28 -19.23
C ALA A 193 4.27 -4.70 -18.35
N GLU A 194 4.27 -5.92 -17.83
CA GLU A 194 3.26 -6.47 -16.93
C GLU A 194 3.18 -5.68 -15.62
N VAL A 195 4.31 -5.39 -14.97
CA VAL A 195 4.33 -4.59 -13.72
C VAL A 195 3.73 -3.21 -13.95
N ILE A 196 4.14 -2.49 -15.01
CA ILE A 196 3.61 -1.14 -15.29
C ILE A 196 2.12 -1.19 -15.69
N TRP A 197 1.71 -2.26 -16.37
CA TRP A 197 0.32 -2.48 -16.72
C TRP A 197 -0.55 -2.77 -15.50
N HIS A 198 -0.08 -3.62 -14.59
CA HIS A 198 -0.77 -3.96 -13.34
C HIS A 198 -1.00 -2.71 -12.48
N HIS A 199 0.03 -1.88 -12.33
CA HIS A 199 -0.01 -0.62 -11.58
C HIS A 199 -0.49 0.55 -12.44
N HIS A 200 -1.80 0.58 -12.71
CA HIS A 200 -2.47 1.60 -13.55
C HIS A 200 -2.24 3.04 -13.09
N ASP A 201 -1.93 3.23 -11.80
CA ASP A 201 -1.63 4.54 -11.25
C ASP A 201 -0.28 5.11 -11.68
N ILE A 202 0.66 4.30 -12.18
CA ILE A 202 1.92 4.78 -12.73
C ILE A 202 1.64 5.68 -13.95
N LEU A 203 2.04 6.95 -13.86
CA LEU A 203 1.91 7.89 -14.98
C LEU A 203 2.97 7.59 -16.04
N LEU A 204 2.65 7.78 -17.33
CA LEU A 204 3.66 7.66 -18.40
C LEU A 204 4.82 8.64 -18.18
N GLN A 205 4.54 9.79 -17.57
CA GLN A 205 5.54 10.80 -17.19
C GLN A 205 6.52 10.30 -16.11
N HIS A 206 6.16 9.28 -15.32
CA HIS A 206 7.09 8.67 -14.36
C HIS A 206 8.20 7.90 -15.06
N LEU A 207 7.98 7.47 -16.31
CA LEU A 207 8.91 6.63 -17.06
C LEU A 207 10.03 7.44 -17.75
N GLN A 208 9.87 8.76 -17.90
CA GLN A 208 10.74 9.60 -18.74
C GLN A 208 12.18 9.75 -18.23
N PHE A 209 12.42 9.48 -16.94
CA PHE A 209 13.75 9.61 -16.33
C PHE A 209 14.59 8.34 -16.49
N VAL A 210 13.98 7.25 -16.95
CA VAL A 210 14.63 5.95 -17.08
C VAL A 210 15.03 5.73 -18.53
N GLN A 211 16.34 5.58 -18.75
CA GLN A 211 16.98 5.32 -20.05
C GLN A 211 17.39 3.86 -20.23
N GLY A 212 17.42 3.07 -19.15
CA GLY A 212 17.81 1.67 -19.22
C GLY A 212 17.60 0.88 -17.93
N ILE A 213 17.82 -0.42 -18.06
CA ILE A 213 17.82 -1.38 -16.95
C ILE A 213 19.13 -2.16 -16.97
N ILE A 214 19.79 -2.22 -15.82
CA ILE A 214 21.06 -2.91 -15.61
C ILE A 214 20.86 -4.03 -14.59
N LEU A 215 21.18 -5.27 -14.98
CA LEU A 215 21.23 -6.40 -14.06
C LEU A 215 22.64 -6.58 -13.49
N VAL A 216 22.75 -6.70 -12.17
CA VAL A 216 24.06 -6.86 -11.49
C VAL A 216 24.08 -8.16 -10.71
N ASP A 217 25.12 -8.96 -10.90
CA ASP A 217 25.32 -10.19 -10.12
C ASP A 217 25.50 -9.89 -8.63
N SER A 218 24.99 -10.77 -7.76
CA SER A 218 25.03 -10.55 -6.30
C SER A 218 26.45 -10.35 -5.76
N ALA A 219 27.44 -11.03 -6.34
CA ALA A 219 28.87 -10.89 -5.99
C ALA A 219 29.46 -9.50 -6.33
N ARG A 220 28.77 -8.69 -7.12
CA ARG A 220 29.19 -7.34 -7.57
C ARG A 220 28.35 -6.23 -6.97
N TRP A 221 27.39 -6.56 -6.11
CA TRP A 221 26.57 -5.58 -5.45
C TRP A 221 27.41 -4.75 -4.48
N ARG A 222 27.67 -3.48 -4.82
CA ARG A 222 28.54 -2.58 -4.03
C ARG A 222 27.79 -1.75 -2.99
N ARG A 223 26.46 -1.72 -3.05
CA ARG A 223 25.65 -0.95 -2.09
C ARG A 223 25.65 -1.67 -0.74
N CYS A 224 25.94 -0.90 0.31
CA CYS A 224 25.92 -1.35 1.69
C CYS A 224 24.48 -1.71 2.09
N GLN A 225 24.28 -2.93 2.60
CA GLN A 225 23.00 -3.47 3.06
C GLN A 225 22.81 -3.30 4.57
N GLN A 226 23.63 -2.47 5.22
CA GLN A 226 23.60 -2.29 6.67
C GLN A 226 22.28 -1.64 7.15
N TRP A 227 21.59 -0.91 6.26
CA TRP A 227 20.43 -0.08 6.62
C TRP A 227 19.14 -0.45 5.88
N ASP A 228 19.22 -1.26 4.83
CA ASP A 228 18.07 -1.71 4.04
C ASP A 228 18.36 -3.01 3.27
N ASN A 229 17.29 -3.75 2.98
CA ASN A 229 17.30 -4.96 2.15
C ASN A 229 16.77 -4.68 0.73
N VAL A 230 16.96 -3.45 0.21
CA VAL A 230 16.51 -3.09 -1.13
C VAL A 230 17.62 -3.37 -2.14
N PHE A 231 17.37 -4.31 -3.03
CA PHE A 231 18.35 -4.78 -4.02
C PHE A 231 18.20 -4.10 -5.38
N SER A 232 17.86 -2.82 -5.34
CA SER A 232 17.67 -1.99 -6.53
C SER A 232 17.90 -0.51 -6.21
N PHE A 233 18.25 0.26 -7.21
CA PHE A 233 18.32 1.73 -7.10
C PHE A 233 18.28 2.36 -8.50
N TYR A 234 17.97 3.65 -8.54
CA TYR A 234 18.16 4.46 -9.75
C TYR A 234 19.49 5.21 -9.70
N ASP A 235 20.23 5.20 -10.81
CA ASP A 235 21.45 6.00 -10.96
C ASP A 235 21.19 7.17 -11.92
N PRO A 236 21.17 8.42 -11.43
CA PRO A 236 20.92 9.60 -12.26
C PRO A 236 22.05 9.93 -13.23
N LEU A 237 23.25 9.35 -13.09
CA LEU A 237 24.37 9.62 -14.00
C LEU A 237 24.21 8.92 -15.34
N ASN A 238 23.67 7.70 -15.33
CA ASN A 238 23.39 6.92 -16.54
C ASN A 238 21.89 6.77 -16.84
N GLY A 239 21.02 7.32 -15.98
CA GLY A 239 19.58 7.23 -16.09
C GLY A 239 19.04 5.79 -15.99
N CYS A 240 19.78 4.86 -15.39
CA CYS A 240 19.40 3.45 -15.39
C CYS A 240 18.87 2.99 -14.04
N ILE A 241 17.87 2.10 -14.10
CA ILE A 241 17.45 1.29 -12.96
C ILE A 241 18.40 0.11 -12.86
N THR A 242 19.08 -0.03 -11.72
CA THR A 242 19.96 -1.16 -11.44
C THR A 242 19.27 -2.13 -10.50
N ILE A 243 19.17 -3.40 -10.88
CA ILE A 243 18.52 -4.46 -10.10
C ILE A 243 19.50 -5.62 -9.92
N ARG A 244 19.57 -6.15 -8.70
CA ARG A 244 20.38 -7.35 -8.44
C ARG A 244 19.73 -8.57 -9.08
N ARG A 245 20.53 -9.41 -9.74
CA ARG A 245 20.03 -10.49 -10.61
C ARG A 245 19.14 -11.50 -9.87
N ASP A 246 19.45 -11.82 -8.63
CA ASP A 246 18.68 -12.76 -7.80
C ASP A 246 17.23 -12.31 -7.55
N GLN A 247 16.92 -11.01 -7.68
CA GLN A 247 15.56 -10.51 -7.55
C GLN A 247 14.64 -11.01 -8.67
N LEU A 248 15.19 -11.47 -9.80
CA LEU A 248 14.41 -11.98 -10.92
C LEU A 248 13.81 -13.37 -10.62
N GLU A 249 14.31 -14.10 -9.62
CA GLU A 249 13.83 -15.46 -9.31
C GLU A 249 12.38 -15.46 -8.77
N ASN A 250 11.97 -14.40 -8.08
CA ASN A 250 10.64 -14.26 -7.49
C ASN A 250 9.91 -13.07 -8.10
N HIS A 251 8.65 -13.28 -8.53
CA HIS A 251 7.83 -12.22 -9.15
C HIS A 251 7.69 -10.98 -8.24
N GLY A 252 7.31 -11.18 -6.97
CA GLY A 252 7.11 -10.10 -6.01
C GLY A 252 8.40 -9.37 -5.62
N HIS A 253 9.54 -10.06 -5.55
CA HIS A 253 10.84 -9.41 -5.29
C HIS A 253 11.24 -8.48 -6.43
N PHE A 254 11.13 -8.95 -7.67
CA PHE A 254 11.39 -8.11 -8.84
C PHE A 254 10.44 -6.92 -8.91
N GLU A 255 9.14 -7.16 -8.71
CA GLU A 255 8.12 -6.12 -8.74
C GLU A 255 8.45 -5.01 -7.73
N MET A 256 8.72 -5.37 -6.48
CA MET A 256 9.12 -4.42 -5.44
C MET A 256 10.39 -3.66 -5.83
N ALA A 257 11.45 -4.39 -6.21
CA ALA A 257 12.73 -3.80 -6.59
C ALA A 257 12.58 -2.80 -7.76
N PHE A 258 11.81 -3.18 -8.78
CA PHE A 258 11.53 -2.31 -9.91
C PHE A 258 10.76 -1.05 -9.49
N LEU A 259 9.68 -1.20 -8.71
CA LEU A 259 8.86 -0.06 -8.27
C LEU A 259 9.62 0.90 -7.37
N VAL A 260 10.46 0.40 -6.47
CA VAL A 260 11.29 1.25 -5.60
C VAL A 260 12.27 2.06 -6.44
N ALA A 261 13.01 1.43 -7.35
CA ALA A 261 13.95 2.15 -8.22
C ALA A 261 13.24 3.10 -9.20
N LEU A 262 12.06 2.71 -9.71
CA LEU A 262 11.23 3.59 -10.52
C LEU A 262 10.81 4.82 -9.72
N GLY A 263 10.35 4.64 -8.47
CA GLY A 263 10.05 5.74 -7.56
C GLY A 263 11.26 6.66 -7.34
N GLU A 264 12.44 6.10 -7.07
CA GLU A 264 13.68 6.89 -6.95
C GLU A 264 13.98 7.72 -8.19
N SER A 265 13.68 7.21 -9.39
CA SER A 265 13.92 7.89 -10.66
C SER A 265 13.16 9.21 -10.80
N LEU A 266 12.02 9.38 -10.12
CA LEU A 266 11.26 10.64 -10.13
C LEU A 266 12.02 11.77 -9.43
N LEU A 267 12.93 11.46 -8.51
CA LEU A 267 13.82 12.46 -7.93
C LEU A 267 14.96 12.84 -8.90
N GLY A 268 15.22 12.02 -9.91
CA GLY A 268 16.20 12.29 -10.94
C GLY A 268 17.58 12.65 -10.39
N ASN A 269 18.22 13.68 -10.96
CA ASN A 269 19.57 14.10 -10.57
C ASN A 269 19.60 15.21 -9.49
N TYR A 270 18.51 15.42 -8.74
CA TYR A 270 18.33 16.54 -7.79
C TYR A 270 19.49 16.77 -6.81
N ALA A 271 20.20 15.71 -6.43
CA ALA A 271 21.31 15.76 -5.50
C ALA A 271 22.62 16.06 -6.23
N ARG A 272 23.28 17.15 -5.83
CA ARG A 272 24.67 17.43 -6.19
C ARG A 272 25.62 16.57 -5.37
N GLU A 273 25.35 16.48 -4.08
CA GLU A 273 26.19 15.76 -3.11
C GLU A 273 25.35 15.18 -1.98
N LYS A 274 25.70 13.97 -1.55
CA LYS A 274 25.14 13.29 -0.38
C LYS A 274 26.30 12.83 0.49
N ARG A 275 26.33 13.24 1.76
CA ARG A 275 27.42 12.90 2.67
C ARG A 275 26.90 12.63 4.08
N MET A 276 27.48 11.63 4.74
CA MET A 276 27.38 11.46 6.19
C MET A 276 28.61 12.04 6.86
N ALA A 277 28.44 12.73 7.98
CA ALA A 277 29.53 13.22 8.80
C ALA A 277 29.21 12.98 10.28
N ASP A 278 30.21 12.61 11.07
CA ASP A 278 30.03 12.42 12.50
C ASP A 278 29.84 13.75 13.21
N VAL A 279 29.00 13.73 14.25
CA VAL A 279 28.73 14.86 15.12
C VAL A 279 29.34 14.54 16.47
N HIS A 280 30.25 15.41 16.90
CA HIS A 280 30.95 15.26 18.17
C HIS A 280 30.53 16.34 19.15
N ALA A 281 30.39 15.98 20.42
CA ALA A 281 30.25 16.89 21.55
C ALA A 281 31.21 16.45 22.65
N GLU A 282 31.97 17.38 23.22
CA GLU A 282 32.91 17.12 24.32
C GLU A 282 33.94 15.99 24.05
N GLY A 283 34.27 15.74 22.77
CA GLY A 283 35.20 14.69 22.37
C GLY A 283 34.55 13.33 22.10
N GLU A 284 33.25 13.17 22.37
CA GLU A 284 32.48 11.96 22.11
C GLU A 284 31.66 12.08 20.82
N SER A 285 31.54 10.98 20.08
CA SER A 285 30.64 10.90 18.92
C SER A 285 29.21 10.67 19.41
N ILE A 286 28.35 11.67 19.24
CA ILE A 286 26.96 11.65 19.71
C ILE A 286 25.97 11.25 18.59
N GLY A 287 26.45 11.14 17.35
CA GLY A 287 25.65 10.73 16.22
C GLY A 287 26.24 11.17 14.89
N ARG A 288 25.39 11.19 13.86
CA ARG A 288 25.78 11.53 12.49
C ARG A 288 24.83 12.56 11.90
N VAL A 289 25.34 13.41 11.02
CA VAL A 289 24.54 14.32 10.20
C VAL A 289 24.59 13.89 8.74
N PHE A 290 23.42 13.59 8.19
CA PHE A 290 23.25 13.44 6.75
C PHE A 290 23.13 14.84 6.13
N ARG A 291 24.01 15.15 5.18
CA ARG A 291 24.03 16.39 4.42
C ARG A 291 23.68 16.08 2.96
N LEU A 292 22.67 16.76 2.47
CA LEU A 292 22.21 16.71 1.09
C LEU A 292 22.34 18.11 0.50
N THR A 293 23.19 18.25 -0.50
CA THR A 293 23.27 19.49 -1.27
C THR A 293 22.54 19.30 -2.59
N LEU A 294 21.56 20.14 -2.84
CA LEU A 294 20.79 20.15 -4.07
C LEU A 294 21.60 20.75 -5.22
N ARG A 295 21.29 20.31 -6.44
CA ARG A 295 21.68 21.04 -7.66
C ARG A 295 20.87 22.32 -7.78
N GLU A 296 21.38 23.25 -8.57
CA GLU A 296 20.60 24.43 -8.91
C GLU A 296 19.39 24.04 -9.77
N PRO A 297 18.26 24.76 -9.68
CA PRO A 297 17.03 24.39 -10.41
C PRO A 297 17.22 24.21 -11.92
N ARG A 298 18.13 24.98 -12.54
CA ARG A 298 18.45 24.90 -13.97
C ARG A 298 19.17 23.61 -14.38
N ASP A 299 19.87 22.96 -13.45
CA ASP A 299 20.64 21.74 -13.69
C ASP A 299 19.91 20.48 -13.18
N CYS A 300 18.73 20.67 -12.56
CA CYS A 300 17.87 19.61 -12.07
C CYS A 300 17.03 19.05 -13.22
N ASN A 301 17.20 17.76 -13.47
CA ASN A 301 16.32 16.93 -14.28
C ASN A 301 15.63 15.93 -13.35
N SER A 302 14.41 16.25 -12.93
CA SER A 302 13.60 15.47 -11.99
C SER A 302 12.11 15.70 -12.23
N PHE A 303 11.28 14.77 -11.78
CA PHE A 303 9.82 14.90 -11.83
C PHE A 303 9.33 16.00 -10.88
N LEU A 304 9.86 15.99 -9.65
CA LEU A 304 9.57 17.02 -8.65
C LEU A 304 10.45 18.24 -8.91
N VAL A 305 9.83 19.41 -9.03
CA VAL A 305 10.54 20.68 -9.28
C VAL A 305 10.19 21.73 -8.24
N GLY A 306 11.13 22.64 -7.98
CA GLY A 306 10.93 23.80 -7.11
C GLY A 306 10.39 23.44 -5.71
N ASP A 307 9.20 23.96 -5.40
CA ASP A 307 8.57 23.79 -4.09
C ASP A 307 8.10 22.35 -3.81
N GLU A 308 7.81 21.54 -4.83
CA GLU A 308 7.40 20.14 -4.63
C GLU A 308 8.53 19.32 -4.00
N LEU A 309 9.76 19.50 -4.50
CA LEU A 309 10.94 18.84 -3.95
C LEU A 309 11.22 19.31 -2.52
N LYS A 310 11.08 20.61 -2.26
CA LYS A 310 11.23 21.18 -0.91
C LYS A 310 10.22 20.62 0.08
N THR A 311 8.94 20.57 -0.31
CA THR A 311 7.87 19.97 0.51
C THR A 311 8.17 18.51 0.80
N TYR A 312 8.58 17.73 -0.20
CA TYR A 312 8.98 16.34 0.00
C TYR A 312 10.15 16.20 0.99
N LEU A 313 11.22 16.98 0.85
CA LEU A 313 12.39 16.90 1.73
C LEU A 313 12.04 17.25 3.18
N GLN A 314 11.16 18.23 3.41
CA GLN A 314 10.65 18.54 4.73
C GLN A 314 9.84 17.39 5.33
N LEU A 315 8.97 16.77 4.54
CA LEU A 315 8.22 15.57 4.94
C LEU A 315 9.16 14.39 5.24
N ALA A 316 10.28 14.27 4.54
CA ALA A 316 11.37 13.33 4.79
C ALA A 316 12.27 13.71 6.01
N ARG A 317 11.85 14.70 6.80
CA ARG A 317 12.52 15.22 8.01
C ARG A 317 13.87 15.90 7.74
N MET A 318 14.11 16.34 6.52
CA MET A 318 15.28 17.16 6.20
C MET A 318 15.02 18.61 6.62
N ARG A 319 16.03 19.27 7.18
CA ARG A 319 16.00 20.68 7.55
C ARG A 319 16.83 21.48 6.57
N VAL A 320 16.26 22.52 6.00
CA VAL A 320 17.01 23.47 5.17
C VAL A 320 17.96 24.29 6.05
N SER A 321 19.17 24.54 5.55
CA SER A 321 20.12 25.44 6.20
C SER A 321 19.65 26.89 6.09
N GLN A 322 19.76 27.64 7.18
CA GLN A 322 19.45 29.08 7.19
C GLN A 322 20.40 29.88 6.28
N ASN A 323 21.63 29.39 6.10
CA ASN A 323 22.68 30.09 5.35
C ASN A 323 22.76 29.65 3.89
N ASN A 324 22.11 28.53 3.54
CA ASN A 324 22.16 28.00 2.17
C ASN A 324 20.85 27.23 1.86
N PRO A 325 19.96 27.79 1.01
CA PRO A 325 18.67 27.17 0.70
C PRO A 325 18.78 25.87 -0.10
N LEU A 326 19.95 25.56 -0.68
CA LEU A 326 20.23 24.31 -1.38
C LEU A 326 20.81 23.23 -0.46
N LEU A 327 21.14 23.55 0.79
CA LEU A 327 21.69 22.61 1.75
C LEU A 327 20.61 22.12 2.70
N TYR A 328 20.44 20.81 2.75
CA TYR A 328 19.53 20.12 3.65
C TYR A 328 20.30 19.20 4.58
N THR A 329 19.91 19.17 5.85
CA THR A 329 20.56 18.33 6.86
C THR A 329 19.55 17.52 7.65
N ARG A 330 19.96 16.36 8.12
CA ARG A 330 19.20 15.55 9.08
C ARG A 330 20.14 14.89 10.08
N LEU A 331 19.87 15.11 11.35
CA LEU A 331 20.58 14.43 12.44
C LEU A 331 20.07 12.99 12.57
N VAL A 332 20.99 12.07 12.81
CA VAL A 332 20.79 10.65 13.10
C VAL A 332 21.47 10.40 14.43
N ASN A 333 20.71 10.00 15.44
CA ASN A 333 21.23 9.82 16.80
C ASN A 333 21.98 8.48 16.89
N GLY A 334 23.24 8.50 17.32
CA GLY A 334 24.07 7.30 17.48
C GLY A 334 23.93 6.26 16.37
N GLU A 335 23.51 5.06 16.75
CA GLU A 335 23.32 3.88 15.89
C GLU A 335 21.87 3.73 15.35
N GLU A 336 21.03 4.77 15.43
CA GLU A 336 19.68 4.70 14.85
C GLU A 336 19.71 4.43 13.34
N GLY A 337 18.81 3.55 12.89
CA GLY A 337 18.61 3.26 11.48
C GLY A 337 18.18 4.50 10.70
N PHE A 338 18.87 4.79 9.60
CA PHE A 338 18.59 5.93 8.73
C PHE A 338 18.12 5.47 7.35
N THR A 339 16.96 5.97 6.93
CA THR A 339 16.48 5.82 5.54
C THR A 339 16.74 7.13 4.81
N PRO A 340 17.66 7.15 3.82
CA PRO A 340 17.90 8.34 3.01
C PRO A 340 16.63 8.79 2.27
N PRO A 341 16.46 10.10 1.99
CA PRO A 341 15.28 10.60 1.28
C PRO A 341 15.03 9.89 -0.06
N GLY A 342 16.06 9.60 -0.84
CA GLY A 342 15.89 8.86 -2.10
C GLY A 342 15.18 7.52 -1.91
N LEU A 343 15.73 6.69 -1.02
CA LEU A 343 15.16 5.38 -0.71
C LEU A 343 13.78 5.47 -0.07
N LEU A 344 13.57 6.45 0.83
CA LEU A 344 12.26 6.69 1.43
C LEU A 344 11.21 7.00 0.35
N PHE A 345 11.56 7.79 -0.66
CA PHE A 345 10.67 8.10 -1.78
C PHE A 345 10.30 6.83 -2.56
N GLY A 346 11.30 6.03 -2.95
CA GLY A 346 11.07 4.79 -3.68
C GLY A 346 10.22 3.78 -2.91
N LEU A 347 10.48 3.61 -1.61
CA LEU A 347 9.66 2.76 -0.74
C LEU A 347 8.21 3.24 -0.67
N PHE A 348 7.99 4.53 -0.40
CA PHE A 348 6.64 5.11 -0.37
C PHE A 348 5.93 5.01 -1.71
N TYR A 349 6.64 5.16 -2.82
CA TYR A 349 6.09 4.99 -4.16
C TYR A 349 5.56 3.58 -4.38
N ALA A 350 6.37 2.56 -4.05
CA ALA A 350 5.96 1.15 -4.16
C ALA A 350 4.77 0.83 -3.24
N TRP A 351 4.81 1.28 -1.98
CA TRP A 351 3.71 1.07 -1.04
C TRP A 351 2.40 1.78 -1.45
N TYR A 352 2.49 2.99 -1.99
CA TYR A 352 1.31 3.72 -2.44
C TYR A 352 0.59 2.96 -3.56
N LEU A 353 1.35 2.35 -4.47
CA LEU A 353 0.82 1.52 -5.54
C LEU A 353 0.26 0.19 -5.02
N ASP A 354 0.93 -0.41 -4.02
CA ASP A 354 0.54 -1.70 -3.49
C ASP A 354 0.85 -1.86 -1.99
N ASN A 355 -0.21 -2.00 -1.21
CA ASN A 355 -0.14 -2.16 0.23
C ASN A 355 0.55 -3.46 0.68
N ARG A 356 0.73 -4.47 -0.20
CA ARG A 356 1.53 -5.67 0.12
C ARG A 356 2.96 -5.32 0.50
N PHE A 357 3.49 -4.20 0.01
CA PHE A 357 4.84 -3.72 0.36
C PHE A 357 4.90 -2.94 1.68
N ALA A 358 3.79 -2.85 2.45
CA ALA A 358 3.72 -2.16 3.73
C ALA A 358 4.77 -2.64 4.74
N GLY A 359 5.08 -3.95 4.75
CA GLY A 359 6.11 -4.55 5.62
C GLY A 359 7.49 -3.89 5.52
N HIS A 360 7.80 -3.28 4.37
CA HIS A 360 9.07 -2.56 4.14
C HIS A 360 9.05 -1.10 4.65
N ILE A 361 7.90 -0.59 5.08
CA ILE A 361 7.71 0.73 5.68
C ILE A 361 7.23 0.63 7.15
N GLU A 362 6.78 -0.56 7.58
CA GLU A 362 5.74 -0.74 8.62
C GLU A 362 6.06 -0.26 10.02
N TYR A 363 7.33 -0.31 10.47
CA TYR A 363 7.69 0.28 11.77
C TYR A 363 7.30 1.77 11.84
N LYS A 364 7.29 2.44 10.67
CA LYS A 364 6.88 3.84 10.51
C LYS A 364 5.43 4.01 10.04
N MET A 365 4.56 3.00 10.04
CA MET A 365 3.15 3.15 9.65
C MET A 365 2.15 2.69 10.73
N SER A 366 2.57 1.91 11.72
CA SER A 366 1.75 1.50 12.88
C SER A 366 1.05 2.68 13.58
N ILE A 367 1.78 3.79 13.82
CA ILE A 367 1.23 5.01 14.48
C ILE A 367 0.06 5.68 13.70
N LEU A 368 -0.17 5.36 12.42
CA LEU A 368 -1.37 5.85 11.71
C LEU A 368 -2.64 5.07 12.11
N ARG A 369 -2.50 3.87 12.68
CA ARG A 369 -3.61 3.02 13.11
C ARG A 369 -4.07 3.34 14.55
N ASP A 370 -3.21 3.97 15.34
CA ASP A 370 -3.50 4.35 16.73
C ASP A 370 -4.31 5.66 16.80
N LYS A 371 -5.29 5.74 17.69
CA LYS A 371 -5.91 7.04 18.05
C LYS A 371 -4.81 7.92 18.63
N VAL A 372 -4.47 8.99 17.92
CA VAL A 372 -3.50 9.98 18.41
C VAL A 372 -4.03 10.55 19.71
N SER A 373 -3.29 10.34 20.80
CA SER A 373 -3.57 11.04 22.05
C SER A 373 -3.05 12.47 21.91
N ASP A 374 -3.93 13.46 22.10
CA ASP A 374 -3.54 14.88 22.11
C ASP A 374 -2.59 15.23 23.26
N LEU A 375 -2.34 14.29 24.19
CA LEU A 375 -1.40 14.45 25.30
C LEU A 375 0.07 14.46 24.85
N ILE A 376 0.40 13.91 23.66
CA ILE A 376 1.79 13.83 23.18
C ILE A 376 1.93 14.58 21.83
N PRO A 377 2.37 15.86 21.85
CA PRO A 377 2.49 16.67 20.65
C PRO A 377 3.37 16.07 19.54
N GLU A 378 4.38 15.27 19.88
CA GLU A 378 5.20 14.60 18.86
C GLU A 378 4.45 13.50 18.11
N GLN A 379 3.48 12.80 18.74
CA GLN A 379 2.63 11.83 18.05
C GLN A 379 1.75 12.52 17.00
N VAL A 380 1.15 13.66 17.35
CA VAL A 380 0.39 14.52 16.42
C VAL A 380 1.27 14.96 15.24
N ARG A 381 2.50 15.41 15.50
CA ARG A 381 3.45 15.78 14.42
C ARG A 381 3.83 14.60 13.54
N ILE A 382 4.03 13.42 14.11
CA ILE A 382 4.36 12.20 13.35
C ILE A 382 3.19 11.83 12.43
N VAL A 383 1.96 11.79 12.94
CA VAL A 383 0.77 11.48 12.13
C VAL A 383 0.52 12.55 11.07
N GLY A 384 0.64 13.83 11.43
CA GLY A 384 0.53 14.95 10.49
C GLY A 384 1.50 14.84 9.32
N ARG A 385 2.79 14.53 9.59
CA ARG A 385 3.80 14.31 8.54
C ARG A 385 3.47 13.12 7.64
N ARG A 386 3.00 12.01 8.22
CA ARG A 386 2.66 10.81 7.45
C ARG A 386 1.43 11.04 6.56
N ASN A 387 0.39 11.66 7.09
CA ASN A 387 -0.74 12.13 6.29
C ASN A 387 -0.28 13.11 5.21
N GLY A 388 0.70 13.96 5.50
CA GLY A 388 1.37 14.82 4.54
C GLY A 388 2.06 14.04 3.43
N LEU A 389 2.83 12.98 3.72
CA LEU A 389 3.43 12.11 2.71
C LEU A 389 2.38 11.40 1.86
N THR A 390 1.37 10.79 2.48
CA THR A 390 0.28 10.12 1.74
C THR A 390 -0.45 11.11 0.83
N ARG A 391 -0.73 12.32 1.31
CA ARG A 391 -1.34 13.39 0.50
C ARG A 391 -0.42 13.84 -0.63
N PHE A 392 0.86 14.04 -0.35
CA PHE A 392 1.86 14.42 -1.35
C PHE A 392 1.96 13.40 -2.49
N PHE A 393 2.05 12.11 -2.16
CA PHE A 393 2.06 11.07 -3.19
C PHE A 393 0.75 11.04 -3.97
N ARG A 394 -0.40 11.16 -3.29
CA ARG A 394 -1.72 11.18 -3.93
C ARG A 394 -1.89 12.35 -4.91
N GLU A 395 -1.67 13.56 -4.44
CA GLU A 395 -2.03 14.79 -5.16
C GLU A 395 -0.92 15.27 -6.11
N THR A 396 0.34 15.15 -5.69
CA THR A 396 1.49 15.66 -6.45
C THR A 396 2.09 14.57 -7.35
N VAL A 397 2.35 13.38 -6.80
CA VAL A 397 3.01 12.30 -7.56
C VAL A 397 2.03 11.63 -8.52
N PHE A 398 0.92 11.09 -8.00
CA PHE A 398 -0.05 10.31 -8.78
C PHE A 398 -1.22 11.12 -9.36
N ARG A 399 -1.29 12.41 -9.01
CA ARG A 399 -2.26 13.40 -9.51
C ARG A 399 -3.72 12.97 -9.35
N HIS A 400 -4.04 12.27 -8.26
CA HIS A 400 -5.41 11.97 -7.89
C HIS A 400 -6.02 13.23 -7.25
N ARG A 401 -6.89 13.93 -7.99
CA ARG A 401 -7.61 15.10 -7.50
C ARG A 401 -9.03 14.73 -7.11
N LEU A 402 -9.53 15.35 -6.05
CA LEU A 402 -10.95 15.31 -5.70
C LEU A 402 -11.71 16.06 -6.80
N LYS A 403 -12.76 15.43 -7.33
CA LYS A 403 -13.70 16.12 -8.20
C LYS A 403 -14.34 17.25 -7.38
N PRO A 404 -14.29 18.51 -7.84
CA PRO A 404 -14.91 19.64 -7.14
C PRO A 404 -16.42 19.47 -6.97
#